data_AF-A0A9Q4CYW0-F1
#
_entry.id   AF-A0A9Q4CYW0-F1
#
_cell.length_a   1.000
_cell.length_b   1.000
_cell.length_c   1.000
_cell.angle_alpha   90.00
_cell.angle_beta   90.00
_cell.angle_gamma   90.00
#
_symmetry.space_group_name_H-M   'P 1'
#
loop_
_entity.id
_entity.type
_entity.pdbx_description
1 polymer ?
#
loop_
_entity_poly.entity_id
_entity_poly.type
_entity_poly.pdbx_seq_one_letter_code
_entity_poly.pdbx_strand_id
1 'polypeptide(L)'
;GATFAVGCLPTYDQAGMLAPALLVLCRIIQGLSASGEQASAITVSLEHSEDHRRAFTTSWTLQGTQFGTLLATAVFIPFTLLLTEEQLFSWGWRVPFWLSAVVVVVAWVIRRKLEEPPAFEQTKTALPGERPATPLALMVKYHKAAVIRIACAAMINTVNVVFLVWSLSFATSVVGLDRPTMLWVAVLANAVALVVIPLAAVLADRIGRKPVFLAGVIGPAVMMYPYLSAIEAGNWTLIFLFGATLSGCFYSLANGIWPSFYAEMFPTRVRVTGLAMGTQIGFAVSGGLTPIVASAVAGAEGTNWLAVAVVVSIACLVSGAAALTAKETKDLSLDGIDELHTTRTEAAELARLDRPTSPAGTAR
;
A
#
# COMPACT_ATOMS: atom_id res chain seq x y z
N GLY A 1 -14.10 -11.98 6.69
CA GLY A 1 -14.50 -12.34 8.07
C GLY A 1 -14.60 -11.12 8.97
N ALA A 2 -13.46 -10.46 9.28
CA ALA A 2 -13.43 -9.34 10.22
C ALA A 2 -14.31 -8.14 9.83
N THR A 3 -14.48 -7.84 8.53
CA THR A 3 -15.40 -6.78 8.05
C THR A 3 -16.85 -7.04 8.41
N PHE A 4 -17.31 -8.29 8.27
CA PHE A 4 -18.64 -8.70 8.71
C PHE A 4 -18.77 -8.61 10.23
N ALA A 5 -17.74 -9.05 10.97
CA ALA A 5 -17.73 -9.03 12.44
C ALA A 5 -17.90 -7.62 13.02
N VAL A 6 -17.39 -6.58 12.33
CA VAL A 6 -17.61 -5.17 12.73
C VAL A 6 -19.10 -4.81 12.78
N GLY A 7 -19.91 -5.28 11.83
CA GLY A 7 -21.36 -5.07 11.83
C GLY A 7 -22.09 -5.78 12.98
N CYS A 8 -21.46 -6.79 13.59
CA CYS A 8 -22.01 -7.56 14.71
C CYS A 8 -21.54 -7.05 16.09
N LEU A 9 -20.68 -6.03 16.13
CA LEU A 9 -20.17 -5.53 17.41
C LEU A 9 -21.28 -4.88 18.26
N PRO A 10 -21.21 -5.01 19.60
CA PRO A 10 -22.09 -4.29 20.51
C PRO A 10 -21.77 -2.79 20.48
N THR A 11 -22.77 -1.96 20.81
CA THR A 11 -22.54 -0.51 20.97
C THR A 11 -21.79 -0.21 22.27
N TYR A 12 -21.24 1.00 22.38
CA TYR A 12 -20.59 1.44 23.62
C TYR A 12 -21.55 1.38 24.81
N ASP A 13 -22.82 1.71 24.60
CA ASP A 13 -23.84 1.63 25.66
C ASP A 13 -24.11 0.19 26.15
N GLN A 14 -23.85 -0.81 25.30
CA GLN A 14 -24.09 -2.22 25.61
C GLN A 14 -22.90 -2.91 26.28
N ALA A 15 -21.66 -2.56 25.89
CA ALA A 15 -20.46 -3.29 26.30
C ALA A 15 -19.34 -2.40 26.84
N GLY A 16 -19.57 -1.08 26.99
CA GLY A 16 -18.58 -0.13 27.46
C GLY A 16 -17.28 -0.19 26.65
N MET A 17 -16.14 -0.25 27.35
CA MET A 17 -14.80 -0.27 26.76
C MET A 17 -14.50 -1.53 25.93
N LEU A 18 -15.29 -2.60 26.04
CA LEU A 18 -15.11 -3.80 25.22
C LEU A 18 -15.47 -3.55 23.75
N ALA A 19 -16.45 -2.70 23.46
CA ALA A 19 -16.84 -2.37 22.09
C ALA A 19 -15.67 -1.75 21.27
N PRO A 20 -14.98 -0.69 21.73
CA PRO A 20 -13.82 -0.15 21.03
C PRO A 20 -12.64 -1.13 21.02
N ALA A 21 -12.42 -1.94 22.08
CA ALA A 21 -11.36 -2.93 22.08
C ALA A 21 -11.55 -4.02 21.01
N LEU A 22 -12.77 -4.53 20.86
CA LEU A 22 -13.12 -5.50 19.80
C LEU A 22 -13.05 -4.86 18.41
N LEU A 23 -13.43 -3.58 18.27
CA LEU A 23 -13.28 -2.84 17.02
C LEU A 23 -11.81 -2.71 16.63
N VAL A 24 -10.92 -2.38 17.58
CA VAL A 24 -9.46 -2.32 17.36
C VAL A 24 -8.93 -3.69 16.94
N LEU A 25 -9.34 -4.77 17.60
CA LEU A 25 -8.95 -6.13 17.22
C LEU A 25 -9.40 -6.47 15.79
N CYS A 26 -10.65 -6.15 15.43
CA CYS A 26 -11.15 -6.33 14.07
C CYS A 26 -10.35 -5.53 13.05
N ARG A 27 -9.95 -4.29 13.38
CA ARG A 27 -9.11 -3.43 12.52
C ARG A 27 -7.70 -4.00 12.33
N ILE A 28 -7.11 -4.56 13.38
CA ILE A 28 -5.80 -5.24 13.29
C ILE A 28 -5.91 -6.44 12.34
N ILE A 29 -6.93 -7.28 12.51
CA ILE A 29 -7.15 -8.46 11.65
C ILE A 29 -7.42 -8.03 10.19
N GLN A 30 -8.21 -6.98 9.98
CA GLN A 30 -8.45 -6.42 8.63
C GLN A 30 -7.16 -5.92 7.99
N GLY A 31 -6.31 -5.20 8.73
CA GLY A 31 -5.03 -4.70 8.23
C GLY A 31 -4.07 -5.82 7.85
N LEU A 32 -3.96 -6.85 8.68
CA LEU A 32 -3.14 -8.04 8.40
C LEU A 32 -3.66 -8.81 7.18
N SER A 33 -4.98 -9.00 7.09
CA SER A 33 -5.61 -9.67 5.95
C SER A 33 -5.42 -8.88 4.66
N ALA A 34 -5.66 -7.56 4.68
CA ALA A 34 -5.53 -6.71 3.50
C ALA A 34 -4.07 -6.66 3.00
N SER A 35 -3.10 -6.67 3.91
CA SER A 35 -1.67 -6.70 3.57
C SER A 35 -1.27 -7.97 2.80
N GLY A 36 -1.65 -9.15 3.30
CA GLY A 36 -1.35 -10.42 2.62
C GLY A 36 -2.02 -10.53 1.26
N GLU A 37 -3.27 -10.07 1.16
CA GLU A 37 -4.03 -10.07 -0.09
C GLU A 37 -3.46 -9.14 -1.15
N GLN A 38 -3.14 -7.91 -0.75
CA GLN A 38 -2.56 -6.93 -1.65
C GLN A 38 -1.19 -7.40 -2.16
N ALA A 39 -0.32 -7.87 -1.26
CA ALA A 39 1.00 -8.35 -1.64
C ALA A 39 0.94 -9.60 -2.53
N SER A 40 0.02 -10.53 -2.24
CA SER A 40 -0.22 -11.72 -3.06
C SER A 40 -0.74 -11.35 -4.45
N ALA A 41 -1.76 -10.48 -4.55
CA ALA A 41 -2.32 -10.06 -5.82
C ALA A 41 -1.30 -9.32 -6.70
N ILE A 42 -0.46 -8.46 -6.11
CA ILE A 42 0.65 -7.80 -6.81
C ILE A 42 1.63 -8.85 -7.33
N THR A 43 2.01 -9.82 -6.49
CA THR A 43 2.97 -10.87 -6.84
C THR A 43 2.47 -11.77 -7.95
N VAL A 44 1.23 -12.28 -7.86
CA VAL A 44 0.60 -13.12 -8.89
C VAL A 44 0.49 -12.36 -10.21
N SER A 45 0.07 -11.10 -10.18
CA SER A 45 -0.04 -10.27 -11.39
C SER A 45 1.33 -10.04 -12.03
N LEU A 46 2.37 -9.86 -11.22
CA LEU A 46 3.74 -9.68 -11.68
C LEU A 46 4.29 -10.98 -12.29
N GLU A 47 4.08 -12.12 -11.66
CA GLU A 47 4.58 -13.43 -12.11
C GLU A 47 3.94 -13.91 -13.42
N HIS A 48 2.71 -13.50 -13.71
CA HIS A 48 2.01 -13.82 -14.95
C HIS A 48 2.14 -12.74 -16.03
N SER A 49 2.92 -11.68 -15.77
CA SER A 49 3.09 -10.59 -16.73
C SER A 49 4.31 -10.78 -17.64
N GLU A 50 4.22 -10.30 -18.87
CA GLU A 50 5.37 -10.24 -19.78
C GLU A 50 6.49 -9.40 -19.14
N ASP A 51 7.75 -9.81 -19.32
CA ASP A 51 8.92 -9.19 -18.68
C ASP A 51 9.00 -7.66 -18.84
N HIS A 52 8.51 -7.14 -19.97
CA HIS A 52 8.54 -5.72 -20.31
C HIS A 52 7.25 -4.95 -19.93
N ARG A 53 6.28 -5.57 -19.24
CA ARG A 53 4.99 -4.96 -18.88
C ARG A 53 4.60 -5.15 -17.41
N ARG A 54 5.57 -5.45 -16.55
CA ARG A 54 5.31 -5.77 -15.14
C ARG A 54 4.76 -4.57 -14.37
N ALA A 55 5.27 -3.36 -14.61
CA ALA A 55 4.75 -2.17 -13.94
C ALA A 55 3.31 -1.89 -14.38
N PHE A 56 3.03 -1.96 -15.68
CA PHE A 56 1.67 -1.78 -16.20
C PHE A 56 0.68 -2.80 -15.60
N THR A 57 1.05 -4.09 -15.59
CA THR A 57 0.14 -5.15 -15.13
C THR A 57 -0.13 -5.04 -13.63
N THR A 58 0.89 -4.77 -12.82
CA THR A 58 0.73 -4.61 -11.35
C THR A 58 -0.01 -3.32 -10.96
N SER A 59 0.03 -2.28 -11.81
CA SER A 59 -0.74 -1.05 -11.58
C SER A 59 -2.27 -1.29 -11.62
N TRP A 60 -2.72 -2.31 -12.36
CA TRP A 60 -4.13 -2.69 -12.42
C TRP A 60 -4.65 -3.18 -11.06
N THR A 61 -3.79 -3.81 -10.27
CA THR A 61 -4.11 -4.26 -8.90
C THR A 61 -4.44 -3.07 -7.98
N LEU A 62 -3.81 -1.90 -8.20
CA LEU A 62 -4.13 -0.68 -7.47
C LEU A 62 -5.47 -0.07 -7.92
N GLN A 63 -5.75 -0.07 -9.22
CA GLN A 63 -7.06 0.35 -9.74
C GLN A 63 -8.20 -0.52 -9.18
N GLY A 64 -7.97 -1.82 -9.00
CA GLY A 64 -8.92 -2.71 -8.33
C GLY A 64 -9.25 -2.25 -6.91
N THR A 65 -8.26 -1.75 -6.16
CA THR A 65 -8.47 -1.20 -4.82
C THR A 65 -9.32 0.09 -4.88
N GLN A 66 -9.00 0.99 -5.81
CA GLN A 66 -9.77 2.23 -6.01
C GLN A 66 -11.22 1.94 -6.41
N PHE A 67 -11.45 1.00 -7.33
CA PHE A 67 -12.78 0.57 -7.74
C PHE A 67 -13.56 -0.04 -6.57
N GLY A 68 -12.89 -0.84 -5.73
CA GLY A 68 -13.48 -1.38 -4.51
C GLY A 68 -13.93 -0.29 -3.53
N THR A 69 -13.13 0.76 -3.37
CA THR A 69 -13.52 1.93 -2.55
C THR A 69 -14.71 2.66 -3.14
N LEU A 70 -14.72 2.93 -4.46
CA LEU A 70 -15.85 3.59 -5.13
C LEU A 70 -17.14 2.77 -5.02
N LEU A 71 -17.06 1.45 -5.20
CA LEU A 71 -18.20 0.56 -5.04
C LEU A 71 -18.71 0.56 -3.59
N ALA A 72 -17.82 0.54 -2.61
CA ALA A 72 -18.19 0.64 -1.20
C ALA A 72 -18.93 1.96 -0.89
N THR A 73 -18.46 3.09 -1.45
CA THR A 73 -19.15 4.37 -1.33
C THR A 73 -20.50 4.35 -2.03
N ALA A 74 -20.58 3.83 -3.26
CA ALA A 74 -21.83 3.74 -4.02
C ALA A 74 -22.90 2.90 -3.30
N VAL A 75 -22.49 1.79 -2.67
CA VAL A 75 -23.38 0.96 -1.84
C VAL A 75 -23.91 1.71 -0.62
N PHE A 76 -23.17 2.69 -0.09
CA PHE A 76 -23.59 3.48 1.07
C PHE A 76 -24.59 4.59 0.73
N ILE A 77 -24.57 5.11 -0.51
CA ILE A 77 -25.44 6.23 -0.94
C ILE A 77 -26.94 5.95 -0.69
N PRO A 78 -27.53 4.80 -1.10
CA PRO A 78 -28.93 4.50 -0.83
C PRO A 78 -29.28 4.54 0.66
N PHE A 79 -28.38 4.10 1.54
CA PHE A 79 -28.62 4.13 2.99
C PHE A 79 -28.72 5.56 3.51
N THR A 80 -27.88 6.47 3.00
CA THR A 80 -27.93 7.90 3.38
C THR A 80 -29.15 8.64 2.83
N LEU A 81 -29.74 8.15 1.73
CA LEU A 81 -30.91 8.79 1.10
C LEU A 81 -32.25 8.23 1.61
N LEU A 82 -32.27 6.96 2.03
CA LEU A 82 -33.51 6.25 2.38
C LEU A 82 -33.75 6.13 3.89
N LEU A 83 -32.71 6.22 4.73
CA LEU A 83 -32.82 6.11 6.18
C LEU A 83 -32.76 7.49 6.84
N THR A 84 -33.52 7.67 7.93
CA THR A 84 -33.34 8.83 8.81
C THR A 84 -32.02 8.70 9.60
N GLU A 85 -31.46 9.82 10.09
CA GLU A 85 -30.22 9.80 10.88
C GLU A 85 -30.31 8.82 12.06
N GLU A 86 -31.44 8.81 12.77
CA GLU A 86 -31.68 7.91 13.91
C GLU A 86 -31.66 6.43 13.50
N GLN A 87 -32.21 6.09 12.33
CA GLN A 87 -32.16 4.74 11.78
C GLN A 87 -30.75 4.36 11.30
N LEU A 88 -30.03 5.33 10.72
CA LEU A 88 -28.67 5.13 10.24
C LEU A 88 -27.71 4.81 11.40
N PHE A 89 -27.79 5.57 12.51
CA PHE A 89 -26.94 5.39 13.68
C PHE A 89 -27.33 4.20 14.58
N SER A 90 -28.60 3.78 14.56
CA SER A 90 -29.04 2.59 15.31
C SER A 90 -28.62 1.28 14.64
N TRP A 91 -28.99 1.08 13.37
CA TRP A 91 -28.73 -0.20 12.68
C TRP A 91 -28.24 -0.04 11.23
N GLY A 92 -28.57 1.05 10.55
CA GLY A 92 -28.28 1.24 9.13
C GLY A 92 -26.79 1.12 8.79
N TRP A 93 -25.92 1.61 9.68
CA TRP A 93 -24.47 1.49 9.51
C TRP A 93 -23.94 0.04 9.49
N ARG A 94 -24.69 -0.94 10.04
CA ARG A 94 -24.26 -2.35 10.11
C ARG A 94 -24.45 -3.08 8.77
N VAL A 95 -25.44 -2.69 7.97
CA VAL A 95 -25.82 -3.40 6.73
C VAL A 95 -24.71 -3.42 5.68
N PRO A 96 -23.98 -2.31 5.40
CA PRO A 96 -22.82 -2.35 4.49
C PRO A 96 -21.74 -3.34 4.94
N PHE A 97 -21.52 -3.49 6.25
CA PHE A 97 -20.60 -4.48 6.79
C PHE A 97 -21.09 -5.91 6.55
N TRP A 98 -22.39 -6.16 6.66
CA TRP A 98 -22.97 -7.46 6.33
C TRP A 98 -22.88 -7.80 4.84
N LEU A 99 -23.08 -6.81 3.97
CA LEU A 99 -22.90 -6.97 2.51
C LEU A 99 -21.48 -7.37 2.13
N SER A 100 -20.46 -7.11 2.98
CA SER A 100 -19.11 -7.64 2.77
C SER A 100 -19.06 -9.18 2.71
N ALA A 101 -20.04 -9.89 3.27
CA ALA A 101 -20.15 -11.34 3.14
C ALA A 101 -20.33 -11.78 1.68
N VAL A 102 -21.09 -11.02 0.87
CA VAL A 102 -21.26 -11.30 -0.57
C VAL A 102 -19.92 -11.20 -1.28
N VAL A 103 -19.14 -10.16 -0.97
CA VAL A 103 -17.79 -9.97 -1.53
C VAL A 103 -16.86 -11.13 -1.13
N VAL A 104 -16.95 -11.61 0.12
CA VAL A 104 -16.19 -12.78 0.58
C VAL A 104 -16.58 -14.04 -0.20
N VAL A 105 -17.87 -14.27 -0.47
CA VAL A 105 -18.32 -15.42 -1.27
C VAL A 105 -17.81 -15.33 -2.71
N VAL A 106 -17.95 -14.15 -3.34
CA VAL A 106 -17.44 -13.92 -4.70
C VAL A 106 -15.93 -14.13 -4.76
N ALA A 107 -15.18 -13.56 -3.82
CA ALA A 107 -13.73 -13.75 -3.72
C ALA A 107 -13.36 -15.22 -3.52
N TRP A 108 -14.11 -15.96 -2.70
CA TRP A 108 -13.91 -17.39 -2.49
C TRP A 108 -14.17 -18.21 -3.77
N VAL A 109 -15.22 -17.90 -4.53
CA VAL A 109 -15.51 -18.55 -5.82
C VAL A 109 -14.41 -18.28 -6.84
N ILE A 110 -13.95 -17.03 -6.94
CA ILE A 110 -12.86 -16.66 -7.87
C ILE A 110 -11.57 -17.38 -7.50
N ARG A 111 -11.22 -17.41 -6.21
CA ARG A 111 -9.98 -18.05 -5.74
C ARG A 111 -9.92 -19.55 -5.95
N ARG A 112 -11.07 -20.22 -6.01
CA ARG A 112 -11.11 -21.65 -6.37
C ARG A 112 -10.63 -21.92 -7.80
N LYS A 113 -10.51 -20.89 -8.64
CA LYS A 113 -10.07 -20.99 -10.04
C LYS A 113 -8.68 -20.41 -10.29
N LEU A 114 -8.05 -19.78 -9.29
CA LEU A 114 -6.68 -19.27 -9.42
C LEU A 114 -5.69 -20.38 -9.05
N GLU A 115 -4.70 -20.60 -9.91
CA GLU A 115 -3.55 -21.43 -9.58
C GLU A 115 -2.75 -20.78 -8.45
N GLU A 116 -2.28 -21.59 -7.49
CA GLU A 116 -1.51 -21.08 -6.36
C GLU A 116 -0.12 -20.62 -6.82
N PRO A 117 0.48 -19.61 -6.16
CA PRO A 117 1.83 -19.19 -6.49
C PRO A 117 2.81 -20.38 -6.44
N PRO A 118 3.82 -20.45 -7.34
CA PRO A 118 4.76 -21.58 -7.42
C PRO A 118 5.50 -21.86 -6.10
N ALA A 119 5.67 -20.85 -5.24
CA ALA A 119 6.24 -21.02 -3.90
C ALA A 119 5.36 -21.89 -2.95
N PHE A 120 4.04 -21.90 -3.15
CA PHE A 120 3.11 -22.75 -2.40
C PHE A 120 3.04 -24.17 -2.97
N GLU A 121 3.15 -24.33 -4.30
CA GLU A 121 3.22 -25.66 -4.93
C GLU A 121 4.44 -26.46 -4.43
N GLN A 122 5.61 -25.81 -4.35
CA GLN A 122 6.83 -26.42 -3.81
C GLN A 122 6.66 -26.94 -2.38
N THR A 123 5.83 -26.27 -1.57
CA THR A 123 5.50 -26.67 -0.19
C THR A 123 4.52 -27.84 -0.13
N LYS A 124 3.63 -27.98 -1.13
CA LYS A 124 2.68 -29.11 -1.25
C LYS A 124 3.35 -30.41 -1.71
N THR A 125 4.42 -30.31 -2.48
CA THR A 125 5.24 -31.47 -2.91
C THR A 125 6.23 -31.95 -1.85
N ALA A 126 6.43 -31.22 -0.75
CA ALA A 126 7.30 -31.64 0.35
C ALA A 126 6.66 -32.79 1.15
N LEU A 127 7.46 -33.81 1.49
CA LEU A 127 6.99 -35.02 2.18
C LEU A 127 6.50 -34.72 3.61
N PRO A 128 5.54 -35.49 4.17
CA PRO A 128 5.10 -35.33 5.56
C PRO A 128 6.26 -35.53 6.54
N GLY A 129 6.76 -34.44 7.13
CA GLY A 129 7.88 -34.46 8.11
C GLY A 129 9.00 -33.48 7.79
N GLU A 130 9.12 -33.03 6.54
CA GLU A 130 9.97 -31.90 6.20
C GLU A 130 9.24 -30.61 6.62
N ARG A 131 9.89 -29.79 7.46
CA ARG A 131 9.44 -28.41 7.69
C ARG A 131 10.19 -27.54 6.68
N PRO A 132 9.69 -27.34 5.45
CA PRO A 132 10.30 -26.37 4.55
C PRO A 132 10.39 -25.04 5.30
N ALA A 133 11.55 -24.38 5.21
CA ALA A 133 11.76 -23.12 5.90
C ALA A 133 10.65 -22.15 5.49
N THR A 134 9.87 -21.66 6.45
CA THR A 134 8.74 -20.78 6.13
C THR A 134 9.24 -19.56 5.35
N PRO A 135 8.50 -19.07 4.34
CA PRO A 135 8.89 -17.86 3.59
C PRO A 135 9.22 -16.68 4.49
N LEU A 136 8.56 -16.58 5.64
CA LEU A 136 8.85 -15.62 6.70
C LEU A 136 10.24 -15.81 7.32
N ALA A 137 10.59 -17.05 7.70
CA ALA A 137 11.90 -17.34 8.28
C ALA A 137 13.04 -17.09 7.30
N LEU A 138 12.88 -17.48 6.02
CA LEU A 138 13.86 -17.21 4.96
C LEU A 138 14.04 -15.71 4.73
N MET A 139 12.93 -14.97 4.65
CA MET A 139 12.95 -13.52 4.49
C MET A 139 13.69 -12.84 5.64
N VAL A 140 13.38 -13.17 6.90
CA VAL A 140 14.04 -12.55 8.07
C VAL A 140 15.53 -12.88 8.11
N LYS A 141 15.91 -14.08 7.69
CA LYS A 141 17.30 -14.55 7.68
C LYS A 141 18.13 -13.88 6.58
N TYR A 142 17.62 -13.81 5.36
CA TYR A 142 18.39 -13.44 4.16
C TYR A 142 18.05 -12.06 3.58
N HIS A 143 16.81 -11.59 3.74
CA HIS A 143 16.26 -10.45 3.00
C HIS A 143 15.83 -9.27 3.87
N LYS A 144 16.25 -9.23 5.15
CA LYS A 144 15.95 -8.12 6.09
C LYS A 144 16.36 -6.74 5.57
N ALA A 145 17.45 -6.64 4.82
CA ALA A 145 17.91 -5.38 4.23
C ALA A 145 16.94 -4.87 3.15
N ALA A 146 16.37 -5.78 2.35
CA ALA A 146 15.35 -5.44 1.36
C ALA A 146 14.03 -5.01 2.02
N VAL A 147 13.63 -5.64 3.13
CA VAL A 147 12.48 -5.18 3.93
C VAL A 147 12.68 -3.78 4.48
N ILE A 148 13.84 -3.48 5.08
CA ILE A 148 14.15 -2.14 5.59
C ILE A 148 14.15 -1.12 4.45
N ARG A 149 14.73 -1.48 3.29
CA ARG A 149 14.72 -0.61 2.11
C ARG A 149 13.29 -0.28 1.68
N ILE A 150 12.39 -1.26 1.61
CA ILE A 150 10.99 -1.03 1.24
C ILE A 150 10.27 -0.23 2.32
N ALA A 151 10.53 -0.49 3.61
CA ALA A 151 9.95 0.30 4.68
C ALA A 151 10.34 1.78 4.58
N CYS A 152 11.60 2.08 4.26
CA CYS A 152 12.07 3.44 3.99
C CYS A 152 11.49 4.02 2.69
N ALA A 153 11.42 3.24 1.61
CA ALA A 153 10.83 3.68 0.35
C ALA A 153 9.32 4.00 0.49
N ALA A 154 8.59 3.17 1.24
CA ALA A 154 7.17 3.34 1.53
C ALA A 154 6.84 4.57 2.40
N MET A 155 7.86 5.24 2.98
CA MET A 155 7.68 6.56 3.61
C MET A 155 7.23 7.64 2.62
N ILE A 156 7.28 7.40 1.30
CA ILE A 156 6.66 8.27 0.30
C ILE A 156 5.15 8.49 0.56
N ASN A 157 4.49 7.56 1.26
CA ASN A 157 3.10 7.72 1.69
C ASN A 157 2.89 8.92 2.65
N THR A 158 3.94 9.42 3.31
CA THR A 158 3.88 10.68 4.08
C THR A 158 3.37 11.84 3.23
N VAL A 159 3.73 11.91 1.94
CA VAL A 159 3.22 12.93 1.01
C VAL A 159 1.70 12.86 0.93
N ASN A 160 1.14 11.66 0.74
CA ASN A 160 -0.30 11.46 0.60
C ASN A 160 -1.05 11.79 1.90
N VAL A 161 -0.50 11.39 3.05
CA VAL A 161 -1.08 11.65 4.36
C VAL A 161 -1.08 13.15 4.67
N VAL A 162 0.02 13.86 4.40
CA VAL A 162 0.06 15.32 4.55
C VAL A 162 -0.92 15.98 3.59
N PHE A 163 -0.96 15.55 2.32
CA PHE A 163 -1.86 16.12 1.33
C PHE A 163 -3.34 15.92 1.69
N LEU A 164 -3.78 14.70 2.00
CA LEU A 164 -5.21 14.41 2.21
C LEU A 164 -5.72 14.77 3.60
N VAL A 165 -4.89 14.60 4.64
CA VAL A 165 -5.34 14.69 6.03
C VAL A 165 -4.88 16.00 6.66
N TRP A 166 -3.56 16.22 6.70
CA TRP A 166 -3.01 17.37 7.41
C TRP A 166 -3.34 18.68 6.69
N SER A 167 -3.20 18.75 5.35
CA SER A 167 -3.45 19.97 4.59
C SER A 167 -4.92 20.39 4.61
N LEU A 168 -5.84 19.42 4.65
CA LEU A 168 -7.26 19.69 4.86
C LEU A 168 -7.50 20.32 6.22
N SER A 169 -6.93 19.74 7.29
CA SER A 169 -7.03 20.30 8.64
C SER A 169 -6.38 21.67 8.75
N PHE A 170 -5.23 21.89 8.11
CA PHE A 170 -4.56 23.20 8.09
C PHE A 170 -5.42 24.25 7.38
N ALA A 171 -5.91 23.92 6.18
CA ALA A 171 -6.78 24.80 5.41
C ALA A 171 -8.05 25.18 6.18
N THR A 172 -8.75 24.22 6.79
CA THR A 172 -10.05 24.47 7.42
C THR A 172 -9.94 25.02 8.84
N SER A 173 -9.01 24.51 9.63
CA SER A 173 -8.95 24.79 11.07
C SER A 173 -8.00 25.93 11.44
N VAL A 174 -6.98 26.19 10.61
CA VAL A 174 -6.00 27.27 10.85
C VAL A 174 -6.26 28.45 9.94
N VAL A 175 -6.36 28.22 8.63
CA VAL A 175 -6.56 29.31 7.64
C VAL A 175 -8.03 29.74 7.54
N GLY A 176 -8.97 28.84 7.82
CA GLY A 176 -10.42 29.12 7.75
C GLY A 176 -11.02 28.99 6.35
N LEU A 177 -10.40 28.20 5.47
CA LEU A 177 -10.91 27.89 4.13
C LEU A 177 -12.09 26.92 4.17
N ASP A 178 -12.95 27.00 3.16
CA ASP A 178 -14.12 26.15 3.02
C ASP A 178 -13.74 24.67 2.80
N ARG A 179 -14.28 23.79 3.66
CA ARG A 179 -13.99 22.36 3.66
C ARG A 179 -14.49 21.66 2.37
N PRO A 180 -15.75 21.83 1.92
CA PRO A 180 -16.21 21.30 0.63
C PRO A 180 -15.29 21.65 -0.53
N THR A 181 -14.83 22.90 -0.62
CA THR A 181 -13.96 23.36 -1.71
C THR A 181 -12.59 22.68 -1.64
N MET A 182 -12.01 22.49 -0.45
CA MET A 182 -10.78 21.69 -0.28
C MET A 182 -10.95 20.21 -0.65
N LEU A 183 -12.13 19.62 -0.42
CA LEU A 183 -12.39 18.24 -0.85
C LEU A 183 -12.40 18.12 -2.38
N TRP A 184 -12.89 19.14 -3.10
CA TRP A 184 -12.82 19.17 -4.56
C TRP A 184 -11.38 19.18 -5.10
N VAL A 185 -10.41 19.75 -4.36
CA VAL A 185 -8.99 19.67 -4.70
C VAL A 185 -8.51 18.22 -4.68
N ALA A 186 -8.90 17.45 -3.65
CA ALA A 186 -8.58 16.02 -3.57
C ALA A 186 -9.28 15.20 -4.67
N VAL A 187 -10.54 15.55 -5.02
CA VAL A 187 -11.26 14.91 -6.12
C VAL A 187 -10.54 15.15 -7.45
N LEU A 188 -10.17 16.40 -7.75
CA LEU A 188 -9.43 16.74 -8.96
C LEU A 188 -8.08 16.00 -9.01
N ALA A 189 -7.32 16.01 -7.91
CA ALA A 189 -6.04 15.31 -7.84
C ALA A 189 -6.19 13.80 -8.10
N ASN A 190 -7.22 13.15 -7.53
CA ASN A 190 -7.49 11.73 -7.78
C ASN A 190 -7.95 11.46 -9.22
N ALA A 191 -8.74 12.35 -9.82
CA ALA A 191 -9.14 12.22 -11.21
C ALA A 191 -7.93 12.29 -12.16
N VAL A 192 -6.98 13.19 -11.89
CA VAL A 192 -5.70 13.25 -12.60
C VAL A 192 -4.88 11.98 -12.35
N ALA A 193 -4.81 11.52 -11.10
CA ALA A 193 -4.09 10.29 -10.73
C ALA A 193 -4.57 9.05 -11.49
N LEU A 194 -5.89 8.92 -11.73
CA LEU A 194 -6.45 7.80 -12.51
C LEU A 194 -5.87 7.68 -13.91
N VAL A 195 -5.52 8.81 -14.53
CA VAL A 195 -4.89 8.85 -15.86
C VAL A 195 -3.37 8.73 -15.75
N VAL A 196 -2.76 9.38 -14.76
CA VAL A 196 -1.30 9.43 -14.61
C VAL A 196 -0.72 8.10 -14.13
N ILE A 197 -1.38 7.37 -13.22
CA ILE A 197 -0.91 6.07 -12.71
C ILE A 197 -0.60 5.06 -13.83
N PRO A 198 -1.52 4.75 -14.77
CA PRO A 198 -1.21 3.80 -15.85
C PRO A 198 -0.15 4.35 -16.81
N LEU A 199 -0.12 5.67 -17.08
CA LEU A 199 0.91 6.29 -17.90
C LEU A 199 2.30 6.20 -17.25
N ALA A 200 2.37 6.38 -15.93
CA ALA A 200 3.59 6.24 -15.14
C ALA A 200 4.10 4.80 -15.17
N ALA A 201 3.19 3.83 -15.09
CA ALA A 201 3.50 2.42 -15.17
C ALA A 201 4.09 2.05 -16.56
N VAL A 202 3.46 2.51 -17.65
CA VAL A 202 4.00 2.34 -19.01
C VAL A 202 5.36 3.03 -19.18
N LEU A 203 5.52 4.22 -18.59
CA LEU A 203 6.79 4.94 -18.61
C LEU A 203 7.87 4.16 -17.86
N ALA A 204 7.55 3.60 -16.68
CA ALA A 204 8.47 2.78 -15.88
C ALA A 204 8.90 1.51 -16.62
N ASP A 205 8.00 0.89 -17.37
CA ASP A 205 8.33 -0.24 -18.24
C ASP A 205 9.29 0.17 -19.38
N ARG A 206 9.24 1.41 -19.86
CA ARG A 206 10.11 1.93 -20.94
C ARG A 206 11.46 2.47 -20.48
N ILE A 207 11.52 3.23 -19.38
CA ILE A 207 12.75 3.91 -18.95
C ILE A 207 13.36 3.33 -17.67
N GLY A 208 12.67 2.41 -17.00
CA GLY A 208 13.11 1.78 -15.76
C GLY A 208 12.27 2.21 -14.56
N ARG A 209 12.20 1.35 -13.53
CA ARG A 209 11.36 1.58 -12.35
C ARG A 209 11.98 2.64 -11.44
N LYS A 210 13.30 2.60 -11.27
CA LYS A 210 14.06 3.50 -10.40
C LYS A 210 13.98 4.98 -10.83
N PRO A 211 14.24 5.38 -12.09
CA PRO A 211 14.20 6.80 -12.46
C PRO A 211 12.81 7.41 -12.30
N VAL A 212 11.75 6.66 -12.62
CA VAL A 212 10.38 7.17 -12.51
C VAL A 212 9.92 7.24 -11.05
N PHE A 213 10.31 6.26 -10.21
CA PHE A 213 10.09 6.36 -8.77
C PHE A 213 10.81 7.56 -8.17
N LEU A 214 12.08 7.81 -8.54
CA LEU A 214 12.83 8.98 -8.07
C LEU A 214 12.19 10.30 -8.52
N ALA A 215 11.69 10.39 -9.76
CA ALA A 215 10.92 11.54 -10.22
C ALA A 215 9.66 11.77 -9.36
N GLY A 216 8.97 10.68 -9.00
CA GLY A 216 7.80 10.69 -8.13
C GLY A 216 8.10 10.98 -6.65
N VAL A 217 9.36 10.97 -6.24
CA VAL A 217 9.81 11.33 -4.88
C VAL A 217 10.32 12.76 -4.82
N ILE A 218 11.08 13.20 -5.82
CA ILE A 218 11.63 14.56 -5.90
C ILE A 218 10.51 15.58 -6.18
N GLY A 219 9.59 15.24 -7.09
CA GLY A 219 8.49 16.11 -7.46
C GLY A 219 7.65 16.60 -6.28
N PRO A 220 7.12 15.70 -5.42
CA PRO A 220 6.32 16.12 -4.27
C PRO A 220 7.15 16.78 -3.17
N ALA A 221 8.44 16.46 -3.03
CA ALA A 221 9.33 17.14 -2.08
C ALA A 221 9.40 18.64 -2.40
N VAL A 222 9.55 19.00 -3.68
CA VAL A 222 9.59 20.40 -4.11
C VAL A 222 8.20 21.02 -4.15
N MET A 223 7.20 20.30 -4.65
CA MET A 223 5.84 20.84 -4.83
C MET A 223 5.06 21.02 -3.52
N MET A 224 5.46 20.39 -2.41
CA MET A 224 4.78 20.58 -1.13
C MET A 224 4.88 22.02 -0.62
N TYR A 225 6.01 22.70 -0.88
CA TYR A 225 6.19 24.11 -0.51
C TYR A 225 5.20 25.06 -1.18
N PRO A 226 5.10 25.12 -2.53
CA PRO A 226 4.14 25.99 -3.19
C PRO A 226 2.69 25.58 -2.93
N TYR A 227 2.42 24.30 -2.68
CA TYR A 227 1.07 23.85 -2.31
C TYR A 227 0.63 24.39 -0.95
N LEU A 228 1.47 24.25 0.08
CA LEU A 228 1.14 24.74 1.43
C LEU A 228 1.13 26.27 1.51
N SER A 229 2.02 26.95 0.78
CA SER A 229 1.99 28.42 0.69
C SER A 229 0.74 28.93 -0.02
N ALA A 230 0.25 28.23 -1.04
CA ALA A 230 -1.01 28.57 -1.69
C ALA A 230 -2.22 28.41 -0.76
N ILE A 231 -2.19 27.42 0.13
CA ILE A 231 -3.21 27.24 1.17
C ILE A 231 -3.15 28.39 2.18
N GLU A 232 -1.97 28.73 2.70
CA GLU A 232 -1.81 29.86 3.62
C GLU A 232 -2.31 31.18 3.00
N ALA A 233 -1.99 31.42 1.72
CA ALA A 233 -2.45 32.60 0.99
C ALA A 233 -3.95 32.58 0.64
N GLY A 234 -4.65 31.47 0.85
CA GLY A 234 -6.06 31.29 0.49
C GLY A 234 -6.36 31.40 -1.02
N ASN A 235 -5.35 31.18 -1.88
CA ASN A 235 -5.52 31.33 -3.32
C ASN A 235 -6.02 30.02 -3.96
N TRP A 236 -7.33 29.93 -4.16
CA TRP A 236 -7.96 28.74 -4.73
C TRP A 236 -7.35 28.26 -6.04
N THR A 237 -7.05 29.16 -6.98
CA THR A 237 -6.46 28.77 -8.28
C THR A 237 -5.12 28.05 -8.10
N LEU A 238 -4.26 28.57 -7.22
CA LEU A 238 -2.97 27.95 -6.92
C LEU A 238 -3.13 26.65 -6.11
N ILE A 239 -4.08 26.59 -5.18
CA ILE A 239 -4.37 25.36 -4.41
C ILE A 239 -4.78 24.23 -5.35
N PHE A 240 -5.70 24.48 -6.29
CA PHE A 240 -6.13 23.49 -7.27
C PHE A 240 -4.98 23.07 -8.20
N LEU A 241 -4.22 24.04 -8.72
CA LEU A 241 -3.11 23.79 -9.63
C LEU A 241 -2.00 22.97 -8.96
N PHE A 242 -1.53 23.40 -7.79
CA PHE A 242 -0.45 22.72 -7.08
C PHE A 242 -0.93 21.42 -6.46
N GLY A 243 -2.17 21.32 -6.00
CA GLY A 243 -2.73 20.06 -5.49
C GLY A 243 -2.84 18.99 -6.58
N ALA A 244 -3.34 19.35 -7.76
CA ALA A 244 -3.38 18.47 -8.91
C ALA A 244 -1.98 18.08 -9.39
N THR A 245 -1.03 19.02 -9.38
CA THR A 245 0.35 18.75 -9.82
C THR A 245 1.12 17.88 -8.82
N LEU A 246 1.03 18.19 -7.52
CA LEU A 246 1.72 17.46 -6.45
C LEU A 246 1.19 16.03 -6.33
N SER A 247 -0.12 15.88 -6.17
CA SER A 247 -0.74 14.59 -5.86
C SER A 247 -1.13 13.83 -7.13
N GLY A 248 -1.79 14.52 -8.06
CA GLY A 248 -2.27 13.94 -9.31
C GLY A 248 -1.15 13.61 -10.31
N CYS A 249 -0.11 14.43 -10.41
CA CYS A 249 1.02 14.15 -11.32
C CYS A 249 2.18 13.47 -10.59
N PHE A 250 2.90 14.18 -9.72
CA PHE A 250 4.17 13.70 -9.20
C PHE A 250 4.03 12.51 -8.25
N TYR A 251 3.19 12.60 -7.22
CA TYR A 251 2.99 11.48 -6.28
C TYR A 251 2.43 10.25 -7.00
N SER A 252 1.58 10.44 -8.00
CA SER A 252 1.01 9.36 -8.81
C SER A 252 2.07 8.57 -9.60
N LEU A 253 3.21 9.19 -9.94
CA LEU A 253 4.35 8.47 -10.52
C LEU A 253 4.88 7.40 -9.55
N ALA A 254 5.18 7.78 -8.31
CA ALA A 254 5.63 6.85 -7.29
C ALA A 254 4.52 5.84 -6.92
N ASN A 255 3.25 6.30 -6.88
CA ASN A 255 2.11 5.47 -6.54
C ASN A 255 1.84 4.37 -7.57
N GLY A 256 2.03 4.63 -8.87
CA GLY A 256 1.83 3.61 -9.91
C GLY A 256 2.91 2.54 -9.97
N ILE A 257 4.10 2.81 -9.41
CA ILE A 257 5.30 2.01 -9.66
C ILE A 257 5.73 1.21 -8.44
N TRP A 258 5.40 1.66 -7.24
CA TRP A 258 5.79 0.95 -6.03
C TRP A 258 5.37 -0.54 -6.00
N PRO A 259 4.23 -0.98 -6.58
CA PRO A 259 3.88 -2.41 -6.55
C PRO A 259 4.93 -3.28 -7.24
N SER A 260 5.31 -2.93 -8.48
CA SER A 260 6.34 -3.66 -9.22
C SER A 260 7.72 -3.41 -8.63
N PHE A 261 8.05 -2.17 -8.29
CA PHE A 261 9.39 -1.81 -7.83
C PHE A 261 9.74 -2.50 -6.50
N TYR A 262 8.79 -2.62 -5.56
CA TYR A 262 9.04 -3.29 -4.29
C TYR A 262 9.01 -4.82 -4.43
N ALA A 263 8.13 -5.35 -5.29
CA ALA A 263 8.05 -6.79 -5.53
C ALA A 263 9.30 -7.33 -6.24
N GLU A 264 9.90 -6.56 -7.15
CA GLU A 264 11.14 -6.92 -7.85
C GLU A 264 12.40 -6.86 -6.95
N MET A 265 12.30 -6.38 -5.70
CA MET A 265 13.44 -6.41 -4.75
C MET A 265 13.62 -7.75 -4.03
N PHE A 266 12.72 -8.71 -4.27
CA PHE A 266 12.73 -10.01 -3.62
C PHE A 266 12.66 -11.15 -4.64
N PRO A 267 13.31 -12.28 -4.32
CA PRO A 267 13.15 -13.48 -5.11
C PRO A 267 11.74 -14.07 -4.89
N THR A 268 11.27 -14.81 -5.89
CA THR A 268 9.90 -15.36 -5.98
C THR A 268 9.43 -16.04 -4.70
N ARG A 269 10.29 -16.85 -4.05
CA ARG A 269 9.94 -17.61 -2.83
C ARG A 269 9.58 -16.74 -1.61
N VAL A 270 10.14 -15.54 -1.48
CA VAL A 270 9.89 -14.66 -0.32
C VAL A 270 9.17 -13.36 -0.69
N ARG A 271 8.88 -13.16 -1.98
CA ARG A 271 8.32 -11.92 -2.55
C ARG A 271 7.05 -11.46 -1.84
N VAL A 272 6.06 -12.34 -1.69
CA VAL A 272 4.78 -12.02 -1.03
C VAL A 272 5.01 -11.54 0.41
N THR A 273 5.75 -12.30 1.21
CA THR A 273 5.98 -12.00 2.62
C THR A 273 6.85 -10.76 2.82
N GLY A 274 7.91 -10.61 2.01
CA GLY A 274 8.81 -9.47 2.04
C GLY A 274 8.10 -8.17 1.65
N LEU A 275 7.30 -8.21 0.58
CA LEU A 275 6.50 -7.08 0.12
C LEU A 275 5.49 -6.65 1.20
N ALA A 276 4.71 -7.61 1.73
CA ALA A 276 3.72 -7.36 2.77
C ALA A 276 4.33 -6.72 4.03
N MET A 277 5.46 -7.24 4.51
CA MET A 277 6.11 -6.71 5.70
C MET A 277 6.74 -5.34 5.47
N GLY A 278 7.48 -5.17 4.37
CA GLY A 278 8.15 -3.91 4.04
C GLY A 278 7.16 -2.76 3.90
N THR A 279 6.09 -2.96 3.13
CA THR A 279 5.09 -1.90 2.88
C THR A 279 4.34 -1.53 4.14
N GLN A 280 3.91 -2.51 4.95
CA GLN A 280 3.14 -2.23 6.15
C GLN A 280 3.95 -1.53 7.23
N ILE A 281 5.24 -1.85 7.39
CA ILE A 281 6.11 -1.11 8.30
C ILE A 281 6.20 0.36 7.85
N GLY A 282 6.46 0.59 6.56
CA GLY A 282 6.52 1.96 6.03
C GLY A 282 5.20 2.72 6.09
N PHE A 283 4.07 2.07 5.78
CA PHE A 283 2.73 2.65 5.85
C PHE A 283 2.25 2.87 7.27
N ALA A 284 2.61 2.02 8.23
CA ALA A 284 2.30 2.24 9.64
C ALA A 284 3.03 3.48 10.18
N VAL A 285 4.33 3.59 9.88
CA VAL A 285 5.16 4.74 10.27
C VAL A 285 4.65 6.02 9.59
N SER A 286 4.52 6.01 8.26
CA SER A 286 4.07 7.20 7.52
C SER A 286 2.60 7.54 7.74
N GLY A 287 1.71 6.56 7.93
CA GLY A 287 0.29 6.79 8.15
C GLY A 287 0.00 7.34 9.54
N GLY A 288 0.55 6.70 10.57
CA GLY A 288 0.24 7.04 11.96
C GLY A 288 1.06 8.21 12.50
N LEU A 289 2.37 8.25 12.24
CA LEU A 289 3.26 9.24 12.85
C LEU A 289 3.26 10.57 12.10
N THR A 290 3.00 10.57 10.78
CA THR A 290 3.07 11.81 9.98
C THR A 290 2.18 12.92 10.52
N PRO A 291 0.86 12.73 10.79
CA PRO A 291 0.02 13.80 11.29
C PRO A 291 0.47 14.30 12.68
N ILE A 292 0.97 13.39 13.53
CA ILE A 292 1.45 13.73 14.87
C ILE A 292 2.70 14.62 14.78
N VAL A 293 3.67 14.19 13.98
CA VAL A 293 4.91 14.95 13.74
C VAL A 293 4.62 16.26 13.04
N ALA A 294 3.76 16.25 12.01
CA ALA A 294 3.37 17.45 11.28
C ALA A 294 2.70 18.47 12.20
N SER A 295 1.73 18.07 13.03
CA SER A 295 1.08 18.96 13.99
C SER A 295 2.04 19.43 15.08
N ALA A 296 2.94 18.57 15.58
CA ALA A 296 3.93 18.95 16.58
C ALA A 296 4.91 20.00 16.04
N VAL A 297 5.35 19.83 14.79
CA VAL A 297 6.31 20.72 14.13
C VAL A 297 5.65 22.00 13.61
N ALA A 298 4.35 21.96 13.31
CA ALA A 298 3.56 23.15 12.95
C ALA A 298 3.39 24.14 14.13
N GLY A 299 3.65 23.71 15.36
CA GLY A 299 3.56 24.54 16.57
C GLY A 299 2.12 24.68 17.11
N ALA A 300 1.99 25.32 18.27
CA ALA A 300 0.71 25.45 18.98
C ALA A 300 -0.36 26.21 18.18
N GLU A 301 0.05 27.16 17.33
CA GLU A 301 -0.83 27.93 16.45
C GLU A 301 -1.06 27.23 15.09
N GLY A 302 -0.32 26.16 14.79
CA GLY A 302 -0.44 25.42 13.53
C GLY A 302 0.04 26.17 12.29
N THR A 303 0.66 27.35 12.44
CA THR A 303 1.03 28.26 11.34
C THR A 303 2.34 27.88 10.66
N ASN A 304 3.18 27.03 11.27
CA ASN A 304 4.49 26.68 10.70
C ASN A 304 4.40 25.56 9.64
N TRP A 305 3.73 25.85 8.53
CA TRP A 305 3.59 24.95 7.38
C TRP A 305 4.93 24.66 6.69
N LEU A 306 5.90 25.59 6.77
CA LEU A 306 7.25 25.40 6.22
C LEU A 306 7.96 24.21 6.87
N ALA A 307 7.87 24.09 8.19
CA ALA A 307 8.50 23.00 8.90
C ALA A 307 7.82 21.64 8.59
N VAL A 308 6.52 21.63 8.27
CA VAL A 308 5.81 20.44 7.75
C VAL A 308 6.27 20.08 6.34
N ALA A 309 6.46 21.07 5.45
CA ALA A 309 7.04 20.83 4.12
C ALA A 309 8.46 20.25 4.21
N VAL A 310 9.26 20.68 5.20
CA VAL A 310 10.58 20.09 5.48
C VAL A 310 10.45 18.64 5.94
N VAL A 311 9.51 18.29 6.82
CA VAL A 311 9.26 16.90 7.21
C VAL A 311 8.92 16.02 6.01
N VAL A 312 8.06 16.51 5.11
CA VAL A 312 7.73 15.80 3.86
C VAL A 312 8.97 15.65 2.99
N SER A 313 9.79 16.69 2.86
CA SER A 313 11.04 16.64 2.09
C SER A 313 12.03 15.63 2.68
N ILE A 314 12.16 15.55 4.00
CA ILE A 314 12.99 14.54 4.68
C ILE A 314 12.47 13.13 4.39
N ALA A 315 11.15 12.90 4.48
CA ALA A 315 10.55 11.61 4.16
C ALA A 315 10.78 11.21 2.69
N CYS A 316 10.66 12.17 1.77
CA CYS A 316 11.02 11.97 0.36
C CYS A 316 12.52 11.68 0.20
N LEU A 317 13.41 12.39 0.88
CA LEU A 317 14.85 12.11 0.83
C LEU A 317 15.18 10.70 1.33
N VAL A 318 14.56 10.24 2.41
CA VAL A 318 14.72 8.86 2.93
C VAL A 318 14.20 7.85 1.91
N SER A 319 13.04 8.09 1.32
CA SER A 319 12.46 7.22 0.29
C SER A 319 13.33 7.17 -0.97
N GLY A 320 13.82 8.32 -1.43
CA GLY A 320 14.70 8.44 -2.58
C GLY A 320 16.07 7.79 -2.34
N ALA A 321 16.66 7.97 -1.16
CA ALA A 321 17.90 7.30 -0.78
C ALA A 321 17.72 5.78 -0.75
N ALA A 322 16.61 5.28 -0.20
CA ALA A 322 16.29 3.86 -0.23
C ALA A 322 16.16 3.33 -1.68
N ALA A 323 15.46 4.06 -2.54
CA ALA A 323 15.33 3.73 -3.96
C ALA A 323 16.67 3.78 -4.72
N LEU A 324 17.58 4.68 -4.35
CA LEU A 324 18.93 4.75 -4.93
C LEU A 324 19.76 3.50 -4.61
N THR A 325 19.56 2.88 -3.45
CA THR A 325 20.22 1.61 -3.11
C THR A 325 19.61 0.40 -3.82
N ALA A 326 18.42 0.52 -4.41
CA ALA A 326 17.83 -0.53 -5.22
C ALA A 326 18.55 -0.65 -6.58
N LYS A 327 18.66 -1.89 -7.07
CA LYS A 327 19.14 -2.18 -8.42
C LYS A 327 17.99 -1.96 -9.40
N GLU A 328 18.31 -1.52 -10.61
CA GLU A 328 17.33 -1.44 -11.69
C GLU A 328 17.09 -2.85 -12.25
N THR A 329 15.81 -3.20 -12.42
CA THR A 329 15.32 -4.55 -12.72
C THR A 329 14.58 -4.62 -14.05
N LYS A 330 14.49 -3.50 -14.78
CA LYS A 330 13.77 -3.40 -16.06
C LYS A 330 14.15 -4.48 -17.09
N ASP A 331 15.44 -4.72 -17.28
CA ASP A 331 15.95 -5.60 -18.33
C ASP A 331 16.17 -7.05 -17.83
N LEU A 332 15.70 -7.38 -16.62
CA LEU A 332 15.87 -8.70 -16.01
C LEU A 332 14.58 -9.53 -16.09
N SER A 333 14.72 -10.77 -16.55
CA SER A 333 13.68 -11.81 -16.38
C SER A 333 13.46 -12.10 -14.90
N LEU A 334 12.37 -12.80 -14.54
CA LEU A 334 12.12 -13.19 -13.14
C LEU A 334 13.25 -14.07 -12.60
N ASP A 335 13.77 -14.97 -13.43
CA ASP A 335 14.93 -15.79 -13.09
C ASP A 335 16.18 -14.93 -12.86
N GLY A 336 16.38 -13.88 -13.68
CA GLY A 336 17.48 -12.94 -13.50
C GLY A 336 17.36 -12.10 -12.21
N ILE A 337 16.14 -11.79 -11.76
CA ILE A 337 15.88 -11.15 -10.46
C ILE A 337 16.16 -12.13 -9.32
N ASP A 338 15.73 -13.39 -9.46
CA ASP A 338 15.97 -14.43 -8.46
C ASP A 338 17.48 -14.67 -8.31
N GLU A 339 18.25 -14.78 -9.40
CA GLU A 339 19.71 -14.86 -9.36
C GLU A 339 20.38 -13.62 -8.74
N LEU A 340 19.83 -12.43 -8.98
CA LEU A 340 20.36 -11.17 -8.44
C LEU A 340 20.24 -11.08 -6.92
N HIS A 341 19.17 -11.64 -6.37
CA HIS A 341 18.78 -11.49 -4.98
C HIS A 341 19.05 -12.72 -4.13
N THR A 342 19.12 -13.91 -4.71
CA THR A 342 19.47 -15.14 -4.00
C THR A 342 20.98 -15.19 -3.76
N THR A 343 21.38 -15.10 -2.50
CA THR A 343 22.80 -15.23 -2.14
C THR A 343 23.28 -16.67 -2.38
N ARG A 344 24.58 -16.87 -2.66
CA ARG A 344 25.15 -18.22 -2.80
C ARG A 344 24.88 -19.12 -1.59
N THR A 345 24.85 -18.53 -0.40
CA THR A 345 24.54 -19.22 0.87
C THR A 345 23.08 -19.64 0.94
N GLU A 346 22.18 -18.77 0.52
CA GLU A 346 20.75 -19.07 0.39
C GLU A 346 20.51 -20.14 -0.68
N ALA A 347 21.10 -20.01 -1.87
CA ALA A 347 21.02 -21.03 -2.93
C ALA A 347 21.54 -22.40 -2.46
N ALA A 348 22.64 -22.43 -1.70
CA ALA A 348 23.18 -23.66 -1.13
C ALA A 348 22.29 -24.26 -0.04
N GLU A 349 21.62 -23.45 0.77
CA GLU A 349 20.65 -23.94 1.77
C GLU A 349 19.36 -24.42 1.10
N LEU A 350 18.86 -23.71 0.09
CA LEU A 350 17.72 -24.12 -0.73
C LEU A 350 18.02 -25.43 -1.48
N ALA A 351 19.20 -25.56 -2.10
CA ALA A 351 19.62 -26.80 -2.76
C ALA A 351 19.78 -27.98 -1.77
N ARG A 352 19.99 -27.72 -0.48
CA ARG A 352 19.97 -28.76 0.57
C ARG A 352 18.55 -29.13 0.98
N LEU A 353 17.63 -28.16 0.96
CA LEU A 353 16.21 -28.36 1.29
C LEU A 353 15.43 -29.00 0.13
N ASP A 354 15.80 -28.72 -1.11
CA ASP A 354 15.16 -29.27 -2.33
C ASP A 354 15.74 -30.63 -2.75
N ARG A 355 16.78 -31.14 -2.06
CA ARG A 355 17.29 -32.50 -2.32
C ARG A 355 16.26 -33.50 -1.83
N PRO A 356 15.70 -34.38 -2.69
CA PRO A 356 14.94 -35.51 -2.22
C PRO A 356 15.86 -36.32 -1.31
N THR A 357 15.48 -36.47 -0.04
CA THR A 357 16.13 -37.45 0.81
C THR A 357 15.89 -38.80 0.15
N SER A 358 16.93 -39.34 -0.50
CA SER A 358 16.91 -40.71 -1.00
C SER A 358 16.42 -41.59 0.14
N PRO A 359 15.39 -42.45 -0.05
CA PRO A 359 15.08 -43.44 0.95
C PRO A 359 16.38 -44.21 1.19
N ALA A 360 16.91 -44.09 2.40
CA ALA A 360 18.08 -44.85 2.81
C ALA A 360 17.71 -46.32 2.56
N GLY A 361 18.46 -46.95 1.66
CA GLY A 361 18.21 -48.32 1.29
C GLY A 361 18.25 -49.21 2.52
N THR A 362 17.16 -49.94 2.74
CA THR A 362 17.21 -51.26 3.36
C THR A 362 16.80 -52.27 2.30
N ALA A 363 17.74 -52.52 1.39
CA ALA A 363 17.76 -53.75 0.63
C ALA A 363 18.44 -54.83 1.48
N ARG A 364 17.72 -55.95 1.63
CA ARG A 364 18.11 -57.29 2.10
C ARG A 364 18.17 -57.54 3.60
#